data_AF-A0A935RHU4-F1
#
_entry.id   AF-A0A935RHU4-F1
#
_cell.length_a   1.000
_cell.length_b   1.000
_cell.length_c   1.000
_cell.angle_alpha   90.00
_cell.angle_beta   90.00
_cell.angle_gamma   90.00
#
_symmetry.space_group_name_H-M   'P 1'
#
loop_
_entity.id
_entity.type
_entity.pdbx_description
1 polymer ?
#
loop_
_entity_poly.entity_id
_entity_poly.type
_entity_poly.pdbx_seq_one_letter_code
_entity_poly.pdbx_strand_id
1 'polypeptide(L)'
;MIGLPLTPPVGSTVLSLIDYPAPGAQVVYDYDQGIGYTQLGATTMVHPGTGYWLATSEAYDWTMAGSRDLDGVTVPLSAGWNLVGCANWFPGSPAGLRVVQGSTAHTWSAASQLGLVSPDLQTWNAANGDYAVASELQPWHGYWVNALTDGLSLFFHWENFLAAKESSAPAPVAMNAAAWEANLTLADALGRQGVLTVGRRAEATAGFDPLVDRPLPPPSP
;
A
#
# COMPACT_ATOMS: atom_id res chain seq x y z
N MET A 1 1.82 -7.24 -6.39
CA MET A 1 2.63 -6.62 -5.32
C MET A 1 2.65 -7.53 -4.10
N ILE A 2 3.80 -7.68 -3.47
CA ILE A 2 4.01 -8.51 -2.29
C ILE A 2 4.63 -7.72 -1.15
N GLY A 3 4.56 -8.26 0.06
CA GLY A 3 5.23 -7.73 1.25
C GLY A 3 5.61 -8.86 2.20
N LEU A 4 6.50 -8.61 3.16
CA LEU A 4 6.91 -9.62 4.13
C LEU A 4 6.18 -9.43 5.48
N PRO A 5 5.33 -10.38 5.91
CA PRO A 5 4.56 -10.26 7.15
C PRO A 5 5.33 -10.70 8.41
N LEU A 6 6.57 -11.16 8.25
CA LEU A 6 7.45 -11.61 9.31
C LEU A 6 8.85 -11.02 9.08
N THR A 7 9.56 -10.77 10.17
CA THR A 7 10.97 -10.43 10.12
C THR A 7 11.75 -11.66 9.65
N PRO A 8 12.42 -11.58 8.49
CA PRO A 8 13.16 -12.70 7.95
C PRO A 8 14.42 -13.01 8.77
N PRO A 9 14.99 -14.22 8.66
CA PRO A 9 16.30 -14.53 9.22
C PRO A 9 17.37 -13.51 8.79
N VAL A 10 18.32 -13.24 9.67
CA VAL A 10 19.41 -12.30 9.38
C VAL A 10 20.17 -12.73 8.13
N GLY A 11 20.38 -11.80 7.21
CA GLY A 11 21.09 -12.04 5.95
C GLY A 11 20.21 -12.61 4.84
N SER A 12 18.90 -12.72 5.04
CA SER A 12 18.00 -13.10 3.97
C SER A 12 17.97 -12.08 2.83
N THR A 13 18.10 -12.60 1.61
CA THR A 13 18.10 -11.85 0.36
C THR A 13 16.91 -12.21 -0.53
N VAL A 14 16.71 -11.43 -1.59
CA VAL A 14 15.76 -11.71 -2.67
C VAL A 14 15.89 -13.14 -3.16
N LEU A 15 17.12 -13.62 -3.44
CA LEU A 15 17.34 -14.99 -3.87
C LEU A 15 16.83 -16.00 -2.85
N SER A 16 17.25 -15.86 -1.59
CA SER A 16 16.95 -16.87 -0.56
C SER A 16 15.48 -16.95 -0.17
N LEU A 17 14.72 -15.87 -0.34
CA LEU A 17 13.36 -15.76 0.17
C LEU A 17 12.29 -15.61 -0.90
N ILE A 18 12.55 -14.84 -1.96
CA ILE A 18 11.56 -14.54 -2.99
C ILE A 18 11.80 -15.43 -4.22
N ASP A 19 13.04 -15.56 -4.68
CA ASP A 19 13.32 -16.34 -5.89
C ASP A 19 13.37 -17.85 -5.64
N TYR A 20 14.01 -18.31 -4.56
CA TYR A 20 14.29 -19.74 -4.37
C TYR A 20 13.12 -20.61 -3.82
N PRO A 21 11.90 -20.10 -3.57
CA PRO A 21 10.71 -20.94 -3.58
C PRO A 21 9.86 -20.81 -4.86
N ALA A 22 10.10 -19.82 -5.73
CA ALA A 22 9.27 -19.56 -6.91
C ALA A 22 9.67 -20.46 -8.10
N PRO A 23 8.74 -21.22 -8.71
CA PRO A 23 8.97 -21.91 -9.97
C PRO A 23 8.94 -20.94 -11.15
N GLY A 24 9.74 -21.22 -12.18
CA GLY A 24 9.73 -20.47 -13.44
C GLY A 24 10.70 -19.29 -13.49
N ALA A 25 10.37 -18.30 -14.32
CA ALA A 25 11.13 -17.06 -14.41
C ALA A 25 10.49 -16.01 -13.50
N GLN A 26 11.30 -15.44 -12.61
CA GLN A 26 10.89 -14.36 -11.72
C GLN A 26 11.78 -13.14 -11.86
N VAL A 27 11.13 -11.98 -11.74
CA VAL A 27 11.82 -10.70 -11.62
C VAL A 27 11.19 -9.94 -10.46
N VAL A 28 12.04 -9.47 -9.56
CA VAL A 28 11.63 -8.66 -8.41
C VAL A 28 12.01 -7.22 -8.68
N TYR A 29 11.05 -6.30 -8.52
CA TYR A 29 11.29 -4.87 -8.62
C TYR A 29 11.00 -4.18 -7.29
N ASP A 30 11.86 -3.23 -6.98
CA ASP A 30 11.60 -2.18 -6.00
C ASP A 30 11.17 -0.89 -6.74
N TYR A 31 10.59 0.04 -6.00
CA TYR A 31 10.24 1.36 -6.50
C TYR A 31 10.81 2.44 -5.60
N ASP A 32 11.64 3.29 -6.20
CA ASP A 32 12.11 4.53 -5.61
C ASP A 32 11.47 5.71 -6.36
N GLN A 33 11.07 6.77 -5.66
CA GLN A 33 10.39 7.90 -6.30
C GLN A 33 11.31 8.72 -7.23
N GLY A 34 12.62 8.76 -6.96
CA GLY A 34 13.58 9.50 -7.76
C GLY A 34 14.06 8.74 -9.00
N ILE A 35 13.99 7.41 -8.96
CA ILE A 35 14.50 6.53 -10.03
C ILE A 35 13.37 5.84 -10.80
N GLY A 36 12.28 5.48 -10.14
CA GLY A 36 11.23 4.59 -10.62
C GLY A 36 11.52 3.13 -10.27
N TYR A 37 11.09 2.22 -11.14
CA TYR A 37 11.29 0.79 -10.93
C TYR A 37 12.74 0.38 -11.16
N THR A 38 13.28 -0.37 -10.20
CA THR A 38 14.60 -0.99 -10.31
C THR A 38 14.49 -2.47 -10.06
N GLN A 39 15.02 -3.28 -10.99
CA GLN A 39 15.13 -4.71 -10.77
C GLN A 39 16.12 -4.99 -9.64
N LEU A 40 15.69 -5.78 -8.65
CA LEU A 40 16.54 -6.18 -7.54
C LEU A 40 17.45 -7.35 -7.92
N GLY A 41 18.69 -7.28 -7.45
CA GLY A 41 19.64 -8.38 -7.58
C GLY A 41 19.40 -9.47 -6.53
N ALA A 42 19.84 -10.68 -6.85
CA ALA A 42 19.75 -11.87 -5.99
C ALA A 42 20.29 -11.68 -4.55
N THR A 43 21.28 -10.80 -4.38
CA THR A 43 21.93 -10.53 -3.08
C THR A 43 21.33 -9.35 -2.31
N THR A 44 20.35 -8.66 -2.88
CA THR A 44 19.67 -7.55 -2.18
C THR A 44 18.94 -8.07 -0.96
N MET A 45 19.12 -7.42 0.18
CA MET A 45 18.40 -7.76 1.41
C MET A 45 16.93 -7.37 1.30
N VAL A 46 16.07 -8.19 1.91
CA VAL A 46 14.64 -7.92 1.97
C VAL A 46 14.23 -7.54 3.39
N HIS A 47 13.27 -6.62 3.51
CA HIS A 47 12.90 -6.04 4.79
C HIS A 47 11.39 -6.14 5.04
N PRO A 48 10.97 -6.41 6.29
CA PRO A 48 9.56 -6.32 6.65
C PRO A 48 9.07 -4.88 6.48
N GLY A 49 7.80 -4.73 6.08
CA GLY A 49 7.22 -3.41 5.82
C GLY A 49 7.58 -2.78 4.46
N THR A 50 8.60 -3.29 3.76
CA THR A 50 8.88 -2.93 2.36
C THR A 50 7.98 -3.75 1.42
N GLY A 51 7.41 -3.08 0.41
CA GLY A 51 6.66 -3.74 -0.64
C GLY A 51 7.52 -3.99 -1.87
N TYR A 52 7.21 -5.04 -2.63
CA TYR A 52 7.91 -5.38 -3.86
C TYR A 52 6.93 -5.74 -4.97
N TRP A 53 7.37 -5.59 -6.21
CA TRP A 53 6.73 -6.23 -7.35
C TRP A 53 7.41 -7.56 -7.63
N LEU A 54 6.61 -8.61 -7.73
CA LEU A 54 7.05 -9.91 -8.18
C LEU A 54 6.32 -10.22 -9.48
N ALA A 55 7.06 -10.28 -10.57
CA ALA A 55 6.60 -10.86 -11.82
C ALA A 55 6.97 -12.35 -11.80
N THR A 56 6.00 -13.23 -12.04
CA THR A 56 6.20 -14.68 -12.11
C THR A 56 5.48 -15.23 -13.34
N SER A 57 6.08 -16.23 -13.99
CA SER A 57 5.46 -16.95 -15.11
C SER A 57 4.46 -18.03 -14.67
N GLU A 58 4.50 -18.45 -13.40
CA GLU A 58 3.70 -19.54 -12.86
C GLU A 58 3.13 -19.19 -11.48
N ALA A 59 1.93 -19.69 -11.17
CA ALA A 59 1.34 -19.58 -9.84
C ALA A 59 2.02 -20.58 -8.90
N TYR A 60 2.30 -20.16 -7.66
CA TYR A 60 2.92 -21.02 -6.66
C TYR A 60 2.53 -20.61 -5.24
N ASP A 61 2.68 -21.55 -4.32
CA ASP A 61 2.51 -21.31 -2.89
C ASP A 61 3.85 -20.91 -2.27
N TRP A 62 3.86 -19.74 -1.63
CA TRP A 62 5.05 -19.22 -0.96
C TRP A 62 4.94 -19.42 0.55
N THR A 63 5.98 -20.00 1.14
CA THR A 63 6.12 -20.09 2.60
C THR A 63 7.50 -19.58 3.01
N MET A 64 7.56 -18.84 4.11
CA MET A 64 8.78 -18.34 4.71
C MET A 64 8.77 -18.59 6.21
N ALA A 65 9.93 -18.98 6.75
CA ALA A 65 10.17 -18.96 8.19
C ALA A 65 10.62 -17.57 8.62
N GLY A 66 10.15 -17.09 9.77
CA GLY A 66 10.53 -15.79 10.29
C GLY A 66 10.03 -15.58 11.72
N SER A 67 10.34 -14.43 12.28
CA SER A 67 9.87 -14.02 13.60
C SER A 67 8.84 -12.91 13.49
N ARG A 68 7.93 -12.83 14.46
CA ARG A 68 6.97 -11.73 14.56
C ARG A 68 7.65 -10.58 15.28
N ASP A 69 7.56 -9.38 14.71
CA ASP A 69 7.96 -8.17 15.40
C ASP A 69 6.81 -7.69 16.28
N LEU A 70 6.92 -7.91 17.59
CA LEU A 70 5.88 -7.53 18.55
C LEU A 70 6.01 -6.07 18.99
N ASP A 71 7.20 -5.47 18.83
CA ASP A 71 7.46 -4.05 19.11
C ASP A 71 7.06 -3.16 17.91
N GLY A 72 6.82 -3.79 16.76
CA GLY A 72 6.25 -3.20 15.57
C GLY A 72 7.29 -2.78 14.55
N VAL A 73 6.85 -2.63 13.31
CA VAL A 73 7.71 -2.32 12.16
C VAL A 73 7.48 -0.87 11.74
N THR A 74 8.56 -0.09 11.66
CA THR A 74 8.54 1.29 11.15
C THR A 74 9.10 1.33 9.74
N VAL A 75 8.35 1.94 8.82
CA VAL A 75 8.72 2.08 7.41
C VAL A 75 8.82 3.58 7.09
N PRO A 76 10.00 4.11 6.72
CA PRO A 76 10.11 5.51 6.32
C PRO A 76 9.32 5.76 5.04
N LEU A 77 8.70 6.94 4.93
CA LEU A 77 7.97 7.37 3.75
C LEU A 77 8.62 8.63 3.16
N SER A 78 8.77 8.64 1.84
CA SER A 78 9.16 9.82 1.05
C SER A 78 7.91 10.51 0.50
N ALA A 79 7.90 11.84 0.36
CA ALA A 79 6.74 12.53 -0.22
C ALA A 79 6.41 12.05 -1.65
N GLY A 80 5.23 11.47 -1.82
CA GLY A 80 4.74 10.82 -3.03
C GLY A 80 4.34 9.37 -2.76
N TRP A 81 4.35 8.54 -3.80
CA TRP A 81 4.01 7.13 -3.71
C TRP A 81 5.12 6.28 -3.12
N ASN A 82 4.78 5.48 -2.10
CA ASN A 82 5.67 4.55 -1.43
C ASN A 82 5.13 3.13 -1.57
N LEU A 83 5.99 2.20 -1.98
CA LEU A 83 5.64 0.79 -2.07
C LEU A 83 5.91 0.11 -0.73
N VAL A 84 4.84 -0.19 0.02
CA VAL A 84 4.92 -0.74 1.38
C VAL A 84 4.35 -2.15 1.45
N GLY A 85 4.88 -2.98 2.32
CA GLY A 85 4.40 -4.34 2.57
C GLY A 85 3.59 -4.40 3.86
N CYS A 86 2.57 -5.26 3.93
CA CYS A 86 1.91 -5.52 5.22
C CYS A 86 2.89 -6.26 6.14
N ALA A 87 3.34 -5.59 7.20
CA ALA A 87 4.28 -6.15 8.18
C ALA A 87 3.62 -6.98 9.30
N ASN A 88 2.29 -7.18 9.25
CA ASN A 88 1.58 -8.02 10.20
C ASN A 88 1.34 -9.43 9.65
N TRP A 89 1.40 -10.43 10.53
CA TRP A 89 1.15 -11.84 10.20
C TRP A 89 -0.34 -12.23 10.16
N PHE A 90 -1.24 -11.26 10.28
CA PHE A 90 -2.68 -11.47 10.23
C PHE A 90 -3.36 -10.31 9.48
N PRO A 91 -4.55 -10.53 8.91
CA PRO A 91 -5.28 -9.47 8.22
C PRO A 91 -5.77 -8.37 9.17
N GLY A 92 -5.89 -7.15 8.68
CA GLY A 92 -6.43 -6.05 9.49
C GLY A 92 -6.82 -4.82 8.70
N SER A 93 -7.67 -3.99 9.29
CA SER A 93 -8.10 -2.73 8.68
C SER A 93 -6.95 -1.72 8.58
N PRO A 94 -6.87 -0.90 7.52
CA PRO A 94 -5.97 0.25 7.46
C PRO A 94 -6.09 1.21 8.65
N ALA A 95 -7.24 1.24 9.34
CA ALA A 95 -7.41 2.03 10.57
C ALA A 95 -6.43 1.64 11.71
N GLY A 96 -5.85 0.44 11.66
CA GLY A 96 -4.79 0.00 12.55
C GLY A 96 -3.42 0.64 12.27
N LEU A 97 -3.23 1.26 11.10
CA LEU A 97 -1.98 1.95 10.78
C LEU A 97 -1.82 3.23 11.60
N ARG A 98 -0.55 3.56 11.88
CA ARG A 98 -0.17 4.86 12.43
C ARG A 98 0.78 5.56 11.48
N VAL A 99 0.52 6.84 11.22
CA VAL A 99 1.43 7.72 10.50
C VAL A 99 2.18 8.54 11.54
N VAL A 100 3.49 8.39 11.58
CA VAL A 100 4.36 9.07 12.53
C VAL A 100 4.98 10.28 11.86
N GLN A 101 4.84 11.45 12.49
CA GLN A 101 5.50 12.70 12.10
C GLN A 101 6.34 13.17 13.29
N GLY A 102 7.67 13.07 13.18
CA GLY A 102 8.57 13.31 14.30
C GLY A 102 8.30 12.35 15.47
N SER A 103 7.84 12.87 16.61
CA SER A 103 7.46 12.08 17.79
C SER A 103 5.96 11.82 17.93
N THR A 104 5.14 12.34 17.01
CA THR A 104 3.68 12.26 17.09
C THR A 104 3.16 11.14 16.19
N ALA A 105 2.39 10.22 16.76
CA ALA A 105 1.70 9.18 16.01
C ALA A 105 0.23 9.57 15.77
N HIS A 106 -0.17 9.62 14.51
CA HIS A 106 -1.54 9.89 14.08
C HIS A 106 -2.23 8.60 13.65
N THR A 107 -3.53 8.47 13.91
CA THR A 107 -4.35 7.43 13.27
C THR A 107 -4.42 7.67 11.77
N TRP A 108 -4.67 6.63 10.98
CA TRP A 108 -4.80 6.77 9.53
C TRP A 108 -5.80 7.87 9.11
N SER A 109 -6.97 7.89 9.76
CA SER A 109 -8.01 8.89 9.51
C SER A 109 -7.56 10.31 9.87
N ALA A 110 -6.92 10.49 11.04
CA ALA A 110 -6.41 11.80 11.45
C ALA A 110 -5.29 12.29 10.51
N ALA A 111 -4.37 11.41 10.12
CA ALA A 111 -3.30 11.74 9.18
C ALA A 111 -3.84 12.17 7.81
N SER A 112 -4.89 11.51 7.33
CA SER A 112 -5.55 11.87 6.07
C SER A 112 -6.24 13.24 6.16
N GLN A 113 -6.93 13.51 7.27
CA GLN A 113 -7.58 14.80 7.53
C GLN A 113 -6.59 15.95 7.66
N LEU A 114 -5.40 15.68 8.20
CA LEU A 114 -4.31 16.65 8.30
C LEU A 114 -3.54 16.83 6.98
N GLY A 115 -3.89 16.09 5.92
CA GLY A 115 -3.19 16.15 4.65
C GLY A 115 -1.77 15.61 4.70
N LEU A 116 -1.48 14.68 5.61
CA LEU A 116 -0.17 14.01 5.71
C LEU A 116 -0.05 12.87 4.69
N VAL A 117 -1.16 12.16 4.45
CA VAL A 117 -1.26 11.04 3.50
C VAL A 117 -2.58 11.12 2.74
N SER A 118 -2.66 10.53 1.55
CA SER A 118 -3.95 10.26 0.92
C SER A 118 -4.72 9.18 1.71
N PRO A 119 -6.07 9.25 1.78
CA PRO A 119 -6.87 8.31 2.56
C PRO A 119 -6.90 6.90 1.96
N ASP A 120 -6.75 6.78 0.65
CA ASP A 120 -6.82 5.52 -0.09
C ASP A 120 -5.46 4.84 -0.11
N LEU A 121 -5.38 3.61 0.42
CA LEU A 121 -4.30 2.69 0.12
C LEU A 121 -4.66 1.91 -1.14
N GLN A 122 -3.74 1.83 -2.10
CA GLN A 122 -3.99 1.08 -3.33
C GLN A 122 -3.27 -0.27 -3.27
N THR A 123 -3.90 -1.30 -3.81
CA THR A 123 -3.30 -2.63 -4.01
C THR A 123 -3.46 -3.05 -5.46
N TRP A 124 -2.62 -3.96 -5.92
CA TRP A 124 -2.73 -4.52 -7.26
C TRP A 124 -3.71 -5.68 -7.29
N ASN A 125 -4.74 -5.56 -8.12
CA ASN A 125 -5.64 -6.66 -8.44
C ASN A 125 -5.16 -7.39 -9.69
N ALA A 126 -4.45 -8.51 -9.49
CA ALA A 126 -3.92 -9.30 -10.58
C ALA A 126 -5.00 -9.95 -11.47
N ALA A 127 -6.23 -10.14 -10.98
CA ALA A 127 -7.31 -10.72 -11.77
C ALA A 127 -7.87 -9.74 -12.80
N ASN A 128 -7.89 -8.45 -12.44
CA ASN A 128 -8.39 -7.38 -13.30
C ASN A 128 -7.28 -6.64 -14.05
N GLY A 129 -6.02 -6.77 -13.59
CA GLY A 129 -4.88 -6.05 -14.16
C GLY A 129 -4.92 -4.55 -13.85
N ASP A 130 -5.49 -4.17 -12.70
CA ASP A 130 -5.66 -2.78 -12.30
C ASP A 130 -5.38 -2.56 -10.80
N TYR A 131 -5.36 -1.28 -10.41
CA TYR A 131 -5.30 -0.90 -9.00
C TYR A 131 -6.69 -0.82 -8.39
N ALA A 132 -6.78 -1.26 -7.14
CA ALA A 132 -7.99 -1.17 -6.33
C ALA A 132 -7.68 -0.60 -4.94
N VAL A 133 -8.64 0.11 -4.36
CA VAL A 133 -8.54 0.59 -2.97
C VAL A 133 -8.61 -0.61 -2.02
N ALA A 134 -7.62 -0.73 -1.16
CA ALA A 134 -7.54 -1.77 -0.15
C ALA A 134 -8.45 -1.45 1.04
N SER A 135 -9.49 -2.26 1.24
CA SER A 135 -10.33 -2.22 2.44
C SER A 135 -9.73 -2.99 3.62
N GLU A 136 -8.81 -3.92 3.34
CA GLU A 136 -8.12 -4.75 4.31
C GLU A 136 -6.66 -4.96 3.91
N LEU A 137 -5.76 -4.87 4.88
CA LEU A 137 -4.37 -5.25 4.76
C LEU A 137 -4.24 -6.76 5.00
N GLN A 138 -3.67 -7.46 4.03
CA GLN A 138 -3.46 -8.90 4.04
C GLN A 138 -1.97 -9.18 4.24
N PRO A 139 -1.60 -10.20 5.03
CA PRO A 139 -0.24 -10.72 5.04
C PRO A 139 0.21 -11.06 3.61
N TRP A 140 1.50 -10.94 3.34
CA TRP A 140 2.10 -11.20 2.02
C TRP A 140 1.79 -10.20 0.90
N HIS A 141 0.94 -9.21 1.14
CA HIS A 141 0.54 -8.25 0.12
C HIS A 141 1.29 -6.93 0.26
N GLY A 142 1.54 -6.30 -0.89
CA GLY A 142 2.08 -4.95 -1.00
C GLY A 142 0.99 -3.93 -1.32
N TYR A 143 1.22 -2.69 -0.91
CA TYR A 143 0.31 -1.57 -1.00
C TYR A 143 1.06 -0.31 -1.41
N TRP A 144 0.36 0.60 -2.08
CA TRP A 144 0.83 1.94 -2.34
C TRP A 144 0.26 2.89 -1.29
N VAL A 145 1.15 3.67 -0.69
CA VAL A 145 0.81 4.77 0.23
C VAL A 145 1.32 6.08 -0.37
N ASN A 146 0.42 7.05 -0.56
CA ASN A 146 0.80 8.39 -0.98
C ASN A 146 1.03 9.28 0.23
N ALA A 147 2.30 9.56 0.55
CA ALA A 147 2.66 10.56 1.55
C ALA A 147 2.64 11.94 0.90
N LEU A 148 1.93 12.89 1.48
CA LEU A 148 1.76 14.23 0.92
C LEU A 148 2.78 15.23 1.48
N THR A 149 3.54 14.81 2.49
CA THR A 149 4.60 15.58 3.13
C THR A 149 5.79 14.67 3.44
N ASP A 150 6.98 15.25 3.56
CA ASP A 150 8.20 14.55 3.94
C ASP A 150 8.28 14.30 5.45
N GLY A 151 9.24 13.45 5.85
CA GLY A 151 9.54 13.19 7.26
C GLY A 151 8.47 12.35 7.96
N LEU A 152 7.72 11.57 7.18
CA LEU A 152 6.72 10.64 7.68
C LEU A 152 7.28 9.23 7.79
N SER A 153 6.68 8.43 8.66
CA SER A 153 6.90 6.99 8.69
C SER A 153 5.59 6.27 8.96
N LEU A 154 5.43 5.10 8.37
CA LEU A 154 4.33 4.20 8.64
C LEU A 154 4.73 3.24 9.76
N PHE A 155 3.87 3.09 10.76
CA PHE A 155 4.12 2.21 11.89
C PHE A 155 3.06 1.10 11.96
N PHE A 156 3.54 -0.15 11.88
CA PHE A 156 2.75 -1.36 12.02
C PHE A 156 2.96 -1.94 13.42
N HIS A 157 1.92 -1.89 14.25
CA HIS A 157 1.94 -2.51 15.58
C HIS A 157 0.64 -3.26 15.82
N TRP A 158 0.74 -4.55 16.12
CA TRP A 158 -0.39 -5.48 16.14
C TRP A 158 -1.55 -5.02 17.04
N GLU A 159 -1.28 -4.42 18.21
CA GLU A 159 -2.34 -3.95 19.12
C GLU A 159 -3.22 -2.87 18.50
N ASN A 160 -2.68 -2.02 17.63
CA ASN A 160 -3.47 -0.98 16.96
C ASN A 160 -4.52 -1.58 16.02
N PHE A 161 -4.23 -2.74 15.42
CA PHE A 161 -5.14 -3.44 14.53
C PHE A 161 -6.24 -4.17 15.29
N LEU A 162 -5.93 -4.70 16.48
CA LEU A 162 -6.94 -5.26 17.37
C LEU A 162 -7.88 -4.16 17.88
N ALA A 163 -7.34 -3.04 18.35
CA ALA A 163 -8.15 -1.90 18.79
C ALA A 163 -9.01 -1.33 17.66
N ALA A 164 -8.49 -1.25 16.43
CA ALA A 164 -9.25 -0.79 15.28
C ALA A 164 -10.43 -1.70 14.94
N LYS A 165 -10.27 -3.02 15.12
CA LYS A 165 -11.33 -4.01 14.93
C LYS A 165 -12.48 -3.85 15.94
N GLU A 166 -12.18 -3.38 17.15
CA GLU A 166 -13.20 -3.12 18.18
C GLU A 166 -13.92 -1.78 17.96
N SER A 167 -13.27 -0.82 17.31
CA SER A 167 -13.79 0.54 17.10
C SER A 167 -14.62 0.72 15.82
N SER A 168 -14.78 -0.31 14.98
CA SER A 168 -15.47 -0.21 13.69
C SER A 168 -17.01 -0.17 13.85
N ALA A 169 -17.54 0.93 14.39
CA ALA A 169 -18.93 1.32 14.17
C ALA A 169 -19.00 2.15 12.88
N PRO A 170 -19.90 1.84 11.92
CA PRO A 170 -20.03 2.65 10.72
C PRO A 170 -20.55 4.04 11.10
N ALA A 171 -19.76 5.07 10.78
CA ALA A 171 -20.26 6.45 10.82
C ALA A 171 -21.34 6.62 9.74
N PRO A 172 -22.48 7.27 10.05
CA PRO A 172 -23.49 7.53 9.03
C PRO A 172 -22.90 8.45 7.96
N VAL A 173 -22.84 7.95 6.73
CA VAL A 173 -22.48 8.74 5.55
C VAL A 173 -23.66 9.68 5.29
N ALA A 174 -23.49 10.96 5.61
CA ALA A 174 -24.47 11.98 5.23
C ALA A 174 -24.44 12.15 3.70
N MET A 175 -25.49 11.72 3.00
CA MET A 175 -25.65 12.00 1.57
C MET A 175 -25.88 13.51 1.38
N ASN A 176 -24.90 14.19 0.81
CA ASN A 176 -25.06 15.58 0.38
C ASN A 176 -25.61 15.60 -1.06
N ALA A 177 -26.85 16.06 -1.25
CA ALA A 177 -27.52 16.10 -2.54
C ALA A 177 -26.85 17.01 -3.61
N ALA A 178 -25.86 17.82 -3.21
CA ALA A 178 -25.06 18.65 -4.12
C ALA A 178 -23.76 17.98 -4.60
N ALA A 179 -23.39 16.84 -4.00
CA ALA A 179 -22.21 16.08 -4.40
C ALA A 179 -22.60 15.03 -5.45
N TRP A 180 -21.83 14.96 -6.54
CA TRP A 180 -21.99 13.92 -7.55
C TRP A 180 -20.62 13.42 -7.99
N GLU A 181 -20.58 12.17 -8.44
CA GLU A 181 -19.38 11.49 -8.89
C GLU A 181 -19.76 10.59 -10.07
N ALA A 182 -18.91 10.53 -11.09
CA ALA A 182 -19.09 9.73 -12.29
C ALA A 182 -17.76 9.08 -12.67
N ASN A 183 -17.80 7.79 -13.01
CA ASN A 183 -16.65 7.05 -13.51
C ASN A 183 -16.69 7.04 -15.04
N LEU A 184 -15.60 7.51 -15.65
CA LEU A 184 -15.35 7.47 -17.09
C LEU A 184 -14.41 6.30 -17.38
N THR A 185 -14.92 5.25 -18.01
CA THR A 185 -14.10 4.14 -18.48
C THR A 185 -13.64 4.42 -19.91
N LEU A 186 -12.33 4.52 -20.09
CA LEU A 186 -11.66 4.63 -21.38
C LEU A 186 -11.22 3.24 -21.79
N ALA A 187 -11.45 2.85 -23.05
CA ALA A 187 -10.95 1.61 -23.62
C ALA A 187 -10.20 1.90 -24.91
N ASP A 188 -9.03 1.30 -25.10
CA ASP A 188 -8.28 1.40 -26.35
C ASP A 188 -8.64 0.28 -27.34
N ALA A 189 -8.09 0.34 -28.55
CA ALA A 189 -8.34 -0.65 -29.60
C ALA A 189 -7.79 -2.06 -29.27
N LEU A 190 -6.93 -2.19 -28.25
CA LEU A 190 -6.41 -3.47 -27.75
C LEU A 190 -7.22 -3.99 -26.55
N GLY A 191 -8.30 -3.28 -26.16
CA GLY A 191 -9.16 -3.64 -25.04
C GLY A 191 -8.61 -3.28 -23.67
N ARG A 192 -7.51 -2.51 -23.58
CA ARG A 192 -7.00 -2.01 -22.30
C ARG A 192 -7.91 -0.93 -21.78
N GLN A 193 -8.26 -1.00 -20.50
CA GLN A 193 -9.17 -0.05 -19.86
C GLN A 193 -8.45 0.85 -18.85
N GLY A 194 -8.90 2.10 -18.74
CA GLY A 194 -8.55 3.01 -17.66
C GLY A 194 -9.81 3.67 -17.12
N VAL A 195 -9.87 3.91 -15.81
CA VAL A 195 -11.02 4.57 -15.17
C VAL A 195 -10.57 5.92 -14.61
N LEU A 196 -11.31 6.97 -14.97
CA LEU A 196 -11.18 8.30 -14.39
C LEU A 196 -12.45 8.65 -13.63
N THR A 197 -12.31 9.02 -12.37
CA THR A 197 -13.42 9.54 -11.57
C THR A 197 -13.47 11.06 -11.69
N VAL A 198 -14.62 11.59 -12.10
CA VAL A 198 -14.90 13.04 -12.13
C VAL A 198 -16.10 13.33 -11.24
N GLY A 199 -16.10 14.46 -10.55
CA GLY A 199 -17.17 14.77 -9.64
C GLY A 199 -17.17 16.21 -9.16
N ARG A 200 -18.17 16.52 -8.35
CA ARG A 200 -18.25 17.76 -7.59
C ARG A 200 -18.45 17.42 -6.12
N ARG A 201 -17.65 18.03 -5.26
CA ARG A 201 -17.86 18.06 -3.81
C ARG A 201 -17.79 19.50 -3.31
N ALA A 202 -18.46 19.78 -2.20
CA ALA A 202 -18.48 21.14 -1.63
C ALA A 202 -17.10 21.52 -1.06
N GLU A 203 -16.34 20.51 -0.64
CA GLU A 203 -15.00 20.65 -0.08
C GLU A 203 -13.90 20.72 -1.14
N ALA A 204 -14.22 20.49 -2.43
CA ALA A 204 -13.25 20.52 -3.51
C ALA A 204 -12.85 21.97 -3.87
N THR A 205 -11.55 22.19 -4.05
CA THR A 205 -10.92 23.46 -4.41
C THR A 205 -10.29 23.37 -5.81
N ALA A 206 -9.65 24.45 -6.25
CA ALA A 206 -8.88 24.44 -7.51
C ALA A 206 -7.47 23.83 -7.34
N GLY A 207 -7.04 23.62 -6.09
CA GLY A 207 -5.77 22.98 -5.75
C GLY A 207 -5.94 21.47 -5.56
N PHE A 208 -4.88 20.82 -5.07
CA PHE A 208 -4.96 19.42 -4.67
C PHE A 208 -5.64 19.29 -3.30
N ASP A 209 -6.71 18.50 -3.23
CA ASP A 209 -7.48 18.23 -2.03
C ASP A 209 -7.28 16.78 -1.56
N PRO A 210 -6.52 16.54 -0.48
CA PRO A 210 -6.14 15.20 -0.03
C PRO A 210 -7.30 14.22 0.18
N LEU A 211 -8.48 14.72 0.55
CA LEU A 211 -9.66 13.91 0.86
C LEU A 211 -10.59 13.68 -0.36
N VAL A 212 -10.35 14.38 -1.46
CA VAL A 212 -11.22 14.37 -2.64
C VAL A 212 -10.46 13.88 -3.86
N ASP A 213 -9.24 14.37 -4.07
CA ASP A 213 -8.40 13.96 -5.17
C ASP A 213 -7.81 12.57 -4.94
N ARG A 214 -7.89 11.73 -5.98
CA ARG A 214 -7.46 10.33 -5.96
C ARG A 214 -6.42 10.11 -7.05
N PRO A 215 -5.17 10.56 -6.83
CA PRO A 215 -4.11 10.27 -7.78
C PRO A 215 -3.95 8.75 -7.89
N LEU A 216 -3.58 8.28 -9.09
CA LEU A 216 -3.23 6.88 -9.28
C LEU A 216 -1.76 6.65 -8.90
N PRO A 217 -1.44 5.48 -8.33
CA PRO A 217 -0.06 5.08 -8.12
C PRO A 217 0.65 4.83 -9.45
N PRO A 218 1.98 4.68 -9.46
CA PRO A 218 2.75 4.37 -10.66
C PRO A 218 2.19 3.12 -11.36
N PRO A 219 2.20 3.02 -12.70
CA PRO A 219 1.75 1.83 -13.40
C PRO A 219 2.58 0.61 -12.97
N SER A 220 2.05 -0.62 -13.05
CA SER A 220 2.88 -1.81 -12.79
C SER A 220 4.10 -1.86 -13.74
N PRO A 221 5.25 -2.43 -13.32
CA PRO A 221 6.43 -2.58 -14.17
C PRO A 221 6.18 -3.50 -15.38
#